data_AF-A0A6F8YLY0-F1
#
_entry.id   AF-A0A6F8YLY0-F1
#
_cell.length_a   1.000
_cell.length_b   1.000
_cell.length_c   1.000
_cell.angle_alpha   90.00
_cell.angle_beta   90.00
_cell.angle_gamma   90.00
#
_symmetry.space_group_name_H-M   'P 1'
#
loop_
_entity.id
_entity.type
_entity.pdbx_description
1 polymer ?
#
loop_
_entity_poly.entity_id
_entity_poly.type
_entity_poly.pdbx_seq_one_letter_code
_entity_poly.pdbx_strand_id
1 'polypeptide(L)'
;MRGRPRLPGTPSAFVWGVVGVDLRRAVELFVSQTGHWTAARWAQPAGTPGTRGDLTHGLVQRIADRAADAEGEPRRPVPRLVADTALTDQLRVVTADLLAAAPPDAVTTEAAADVEAVRAALS
;
A
#
# COMPACT_ATOMS: atom_id res chain seq x y z
N MET A 1 43.50 -23.43 37.90
CA MET A 1 43.59 -22.04 37.40
C MET A 1 42.76 -21.97 36.13
N ARG A 2 41.53 -21.43 36.19
CA ARG A 2 41.11 -20.11 35.63
C ARG A 2 41.58 -19.92 34.16
N GLY A 3 40.73 -19.72 33.15
CA GLY A 3 39.29 -19.49 33.12
C GLY A 3 38.73 -19.33 31.69
N ARG A 4 37.42 -19.64 31.61
CA ARG A 4 36.33 -19.19 30.72
C ARG A 4 36.45 -19.22 29.17
N PRO A 5 35.30 -19.40 28.49
CA PRO A 5 35.17 -19.98 27.16
C PRO A 5 35.04 -18.93 26.05
N ARG A 6 35.32 -19.30 24.80
CA ARG A 6 34.94 -18.51 23.62
C ARG A 6 33.78 -19.23 22.92
N LEU A 7 32.65 -18.52 22.87
CA LEU A 7 31.36 -18.95 22.35
C LEU A 7 31.41 -19.30 20.84
N PRO A 8 30.43 -20.08 20.33
CA PRO A 8 30.26 -20.32 18.91
C PRO A 8 29.95 -18.99 18.19
N GLY A 9 30.67 -18.73 17.10
CA GLY A 9 30.35 -17.65 16.18
C GLY A 9 29.09 -18.00 15.39
N THR A 10 27.97 -17.43 15.79
CA THR A 10 26.85 -17.18 14.87
C THR A 10 27.24 -15.99 13.99
N PRO A 11 27.34 -16.14 12.66
CA PRO A 11 26.93 -15.05 11.81
C PRO A 11 25.41 -14.96 11.88
N SER A 12 24.93 -13.85 12.46
CA SER A 12 23.57 -13.35 12.30
C SER A 12 23.20 -13.31 10.83
N ALA A 13 22.55 -14.37 10.34
CA ALA A 13 21.61 -14.26 9.25
C ALA A 13 20.24 -14.15 9.91
N PHE A 14 19.93 -12.97 10.44
CA PHE A 14 18.54 -12.62 10.72
C PHE A 14 17.90 -12.45 9.34
N VAL A 15 17.36 -13.54 8.82
CA VAL A 15 16.51 -13.55 7.63
C VAL A 15 15.23 -12.82 8.05
N TRP A 16 15.21 -11.50 7.90
CA TRP A 16 13.98 -10.71 7.97
C TRP A 16 13.67 -10.20 6.57
N GLY A 17 12.42 -10.40 6.14
CA GLY A 17 11.86 -9.68 5.01
C GLY A 17 11.59 -10.49 3.76
N VAL A 18 11.05 -11.71 3.87
CA VAL A 18 10.15 -12.22 2.81
C VAL A 18 8.95 -12.90 3.46
N VAL A 19 8.04 -12.09 4.00
CA VAL A 19 6.64 -12.49 4.20
C VAL A 19 5.78 -11.23 4.10
N GLY A 20 5.56 -10.80 2.85
CA GLY A 20 4.78 -9.62 2.49
C GLY A 20 5.07 -9.25 1.04
N VAL A 21 4.06 -8.81 0.30
CA VAL A 21 4.30 -8.17 -1.00
C VAL A 21 4.89 -6.80 -0.73
N ASP A 22 5.97 -6.45 -1.42
CA ASP A 22 6.52 -5.10 -1.35
C ASP A 22 5.46 -4.09 -1.82
N LEU A 23 5.13 -3.11 -0.97
CA LEU A 23 4.05 -2.15 -1.23
C LEU A 23 4.27 -1.40 -2.55
N ARG A 24 5.50 -0.98 -2.85
CA ARG A 24 5.81 -0.27 -4.10
C ARG A 24 5.53 -1.16 -5.30
N ARG A 25 5.98 -2.41 -5.27
CA ARG A 25 5.69 -3.40 -6.31
C ARG A 25 4.18 -3.65 -6.47
N ALA A 26 3.43 -3.78 -5.37
CA ALA A 26 1.98 -3.97 -5.43
C ALA A 26 1.29 -2.80 -6.16
N VAL A 27 1.70 -1.56 -5.86
CA VAL A 27 1.18 -0.35 -6.51
C VAL A 27 1.60 -0.27 -7.98
N GLU A 28 2.83 -0.64 -8.33
CA GLU A 28 3.27 -0.68 -9.74
C GLU A 28 2.42 -1.66 -10.57
N LEU A 29 2.11 -2.84 -10.03
CA LEU A 29 1.23 -3.81 -10.66
C LEU A 29 -0.21 -3.28 -10.79
N PHE A 30 -0.72 -2.60 -9.77
CA PHE A 30 -2.03 -1.95 -9.82
C PHE A 30 -2.09 -0.92 -10.96
N VAL A 31 -1.08 -0.06 -11.06
CA VAL A 31 -1.06 0.99 -12.08
C VAL A 31 -0.85 0.42 -13.48
N SER A 32 -0.03 -0.64 -13.62
CA SER A 32 0.09 -1.37 -14.89
C SER A 32 -1.28 -1.88 -15.40
N GLN A 33 -2.09 -2.46 -14.51
CA GLN A 33 -3.41 -2.99 -14.85
C GLN A 33 -4.44 -1.90 -15.18
N THR A 34 -4.39 -0.75 -14.51
CA THR A 34 -5.47 0.25 -14.52
C THR A 34 -5.11 1.55 -15.22
N GLY A 35 -3.83 1.83 -15.49
CA GLY A 35 -3.35 3.09 -16.03
C GLY A 35 -3.85 3.43 -17.44
N HIS A 36 -4.35 2.44 -18.18
CA HIS A 36 -4.93 2.61 -19.51
C HIS A 36 -6.48 2.66 -19.49
N TRP A 37 -7.10 2.65 -18.31
CA TRP A 37 -8.55 2.60 -18.19
C TRP A 37 -9.20 3.95 -18.50
N THR A 38 -10.33 3.90 -19.19
CA THR A 38 -11.17 5.06 -19.46
C THR A 38 -12.13 5.35 -18.30
N ALA A 39 -12.70 6.55 -18.25
CA ALA A 39 -13.72 6.93 -17.27
C ALA A 39 -14.90 5.92 -17.23
N ALA A 40 -15.33 5.42 -18.40
CA ALA A 40 -16.41 4.43 -18.48
C ALA A 40 -16.05 3.10 -17.79
N ARG A 41 -14.77 2.69 -17.83
CA ARG A 41 -14.30 1.48 -17.15
C ARG A 41 -14.20 1.69 -15.64
N TRP A 42 -13.83 2.88 -15.19
CA TRP A 42 -13.85 3.26 -13.76
C TRP A 42 -15.26 3.30 -13.17
N ALA A 43 -16.25 3.72 -13.97
CA ALA A 43 -17.66 3.75 -13.57
C ALA A 43 -18.34 2.37 -13.52
N GLN A 44 -17.67 1.30 -13.95
CA GLN A 44 -18.26 -0.05 -13.88
C GLN A 44 -18.42 -0.48 -12.41
N PRO A 45 -19.48 -1.25 -12.08
CA PRO A 45 -19.64 -1.83 -10.76
C PRO A 45 -18.44 -2.68 -10.33
N ALA A 46 -18.04 -2.56 -9.06
CA ALA A 46 -17.10 -3.47 -8.41
C ALA A 46 -17.33 -3.51 -6.89
N GLY A 47 -17.42 -4.72 -6.34
CA GLY A 47 -17.81 -4.94 -4.96
C GLY A 47 -19.29 -4.62 -4.69
N THR A 48 -19.67 -4.63 -3.41
CA THR A 48 -21.06 -4.37 -2.99
C THR A 48 -21.07 -3.45 -1.75
N PRO A 49 -21.63 -2.22 -1.82
CA PRO A 49 -21.96 -1.42 -3.02
C PRO A 49 -20.77 -0.57 -3.51
N GLY A 50 -20.67 -0.32 -4.82
CA GLY A 50 -19.70 0.63 -5.39
C GLY A 50 -19.31 0.39 -6.85
N THR A 51 -18.67 1.40 -7.45
CA THR A 51 -17.95 1.32 -8.72
C THR A 51 -16.48 0.97 -8.48
N ARG A 52 -15.75 0.63 -9.55
CA ARG A 52 -14.29 0.44 -9.52
C ARG A 52 -13.56 1.69 -9.02
N GLY A 53 -14.08 2.87 -9.39
CA GLY A 53 -13.64 4.16 -8.88
C GLY A 53 -13.83 4.29 -7.37
N ASP A 54 -15.00 3.90 -6.85
CA ASP A 54 -15.30 3.95 -5.40
C ASP A 54 -14.38 3.02 -4.61
N LEU A 55 -14.19 1.79 -5.09
CA LEU A 55 -13.31 0.80 -4.45
C LEU A 55 -11.86 1.32 -4.36
N THR A 56 -11.40 1.96 -5.43
CA THR A 56 -10.03 2.49 -5.53
C THR A 56 -9.87 3.78 -4.73
N HIS A 57 -10.86 4.68 -4.73
CA HIS A 57 -10.85 5.86 -3.88
C HIS A 57 -10.82 5.47 -2.39
N GLY A 58 -11.57 4.44 -2.01
CA GLY A 58 -11.50 3.87 -0.67
C GLY A 58 -10.12 3.31 -0.31
N LEU A 59 -9.41 2.68 -1.27
CA LEU A 59 -8.02 2.27 -1.08
C LEU A 59 -7.10 3.48 -0.87
N VAL A 60 -7.21 4.51 -1.71
CA VAL A 60 -6.43 5.75 -1.60
C VAL A 60 -6.61 6.38 -0.21
N GLN A 61 -7.84 6.47 0.28
CA GLN A 61 -8.13 6.96 1.63
C GLN A 61 -7.43 6.13 2.70
N ARG A 62 -7.54 4.79 2.63
CA ARG A 62 -6.91 3.90 3.63
C ARG A 62 -5.39 3.99 3.66
N ILE A 63 -4.73 4.28 2.52
CA ILE A 63 -3.28 4.49 2.48
C ILE A 63 -2.92 5.87 3.05
N ALA A 64 -3.69 6.91 2.71
CA ALA A 64 -3.49 8.25 3.27
C ALA A 64 -3.69 8.29 4.79
N ASP A 65 -4.68 7.56 5.31
CA ASP A 65 -4.92 7.45 6.76
C ASP A 65 -3.73 6.82 7.48
N ARG A 66 -3.12 5.78 6.88
CA ARG A 66 -1.90 5.15 7.42
C ARG A 66 -0.69 6.08 7.38
N ALA A 67 -0.58 6.92 6.35
CA ALA A 67 0.47 7.94 6.28
C ALA A 67 0.30 8.97 7.41
N ALA A 68 -0.92 9.49 7.59
CA ALA A 68 -1.24 10.41 8.68
C ALA A 68 -0.97 9.79 10.06
N ASP A 69 -1.35 8.52 10.27
CA ASP A 69 -1.06 7.79 11.51
C ASP A 69 0.46 7.66 11.78
N ALA A 70 1.25 7.40 10.74
CA ALA A 70 2.71 7.28 10.85
C ALA A 70 3.40 8.62 11.16
N GLU A 71 2.85 9.73 10.64
CA GLU A 71 3.33 11.09 10.91
C GLU A 71 2.83 11.67 12.24
N GLY A 72 1.84 11.03 12.88
CA GLY A 72 1.16 11.57 14.07
C GLY A 72 0.22 12.73 13.74
N GLU A 73 -0.23 12.82 12.50
CA GLU A 73 -1.11 13.87 11.99
C GLU A 73 -2.59 13.44 12.01
N PRO A 74 -3.55 14.38 12.08
CA PRO A 74 -4.95 14.06 11.94
C PRO A 74 -5.27 13.47 10.56
N ARG A 75 -6.07 12.38 10.54
CA ARG A 75 -6.62 11.82 9.30
C ARG A 75 -7.51 12.84 8.60
N ARG A 76 -7.33 13.00 7.29
CA ARG A 76 -8.08 13.94 6.46
C ARG A 76 -8.69 13.22 5.26
N PRO A 77 -9.92 13.58 4.83
CA PRO A 77 -10.50 13.00 3.64
C PRO A 77 -9.68 13.37 2.40
N VAL A 78 -9.32 12.37 1.60
CA VAL A 78 -8.64 12.57 0.31
C VAL A 78 -9.65 13.10 -0.70
N PRO A 79 -9.43 14.29 -1.29
CA PRO A 79 -10.32 14.84 -2.30
C PRO A 79 -10.47 13.88 -3.48
N ARG A 80 -11.71 13.59 -3.86
CA ARG A 80 -11.99 12.87 -5.11
C ARG A 80 -11.93 13.85 -6.28
N LEU A 81 -11.00 13.63 -7.20
CA LEU A 81 -10.86 14.44 -8.40
C LEU A 81 -12.00 14.12 -9.38
N VAL A 82 -12.29 15.08 -10.27
CA VAL A 82 -13.42 14.98 -11.22
C VAL A 82 -13.32 13.75 -12.12
N ALA A 83 -12.11 13.35 -12.50
CA ALA A 83 -11.87 12.20 -13.34
C ALA A 83 -11.19 11.08 -12.52
N ASP A 84 -11.88 9.94 -12.39
CA ASP A 84 -11.37 8.76 -11.69
C ASP A 84 -10.11 8.15 -12.36
N THR A 85 -9.75 8.58 -13.57
CA THR A 85 -8.45 8.27 -14.19
C THR A 85 -7.27 8.76 -13.34
N ALA A 86 -7.46 9.81 -12.53
CA ALA A 86 -6.45 10.34 -11.63
C ALA A 86 -6.22 9.48 -10.37
N LEU A 87 -7.07 8.49 -10.08
CA LEU A 87 -6.94 7.64 -8.89
C LEU A 87 -5.61 6.85 -8.87
N THR A 88 -5.08 6.48 -10.03
CA THR A 88 -3.77 5.81 -10.14
C THR A 88 -2.61 6.71 -9.71
N ASP A 89 -2.70 8.01 -10.02
CA ASP A 89 -1.72 9.01 -9.60
C ASP A 89 -1.87 9.32 -8.10
N GLN A 90 -3.11 9.50 -7.63
CA GLN A 90 -3.38 9.69 -6.21
C GLN A 90 -2.83 8.54 -5.36
N LEU A 91 -3.03 7.27 -5.81
CA LEU A 91 -2.49 6.11 -5.11
C LEU A 91 -0.96 6.15 -5.01
N ARG A 92 -0.25 6.58 -6.08
CA ARG A 92 1.21 6.74 -6.06
C ARG A 92 1.65 7.80 -5.06
N VAL A 93 0.98 8.95 -5.04
CA VAL A 93 1.28 10.04 -4.11
C VAL A 93 1.13 9.59 -2.66
N VAL A 94 -0.04 9.09 -2.28
CA VAL A 94 -0.27 8.68 -0.88
C VAL A 94 0.61 7.50 -0.45
N THR A 95 1.02 6.64 -1.40
CA THR A 95 2.00 5.58 -1.13
C THR A 95 3.40 6.15 -0.90
N ALA A 96 3.81 7.14 -1.68
CA ALA A 96 5.09 7.82 -1.48
C ALA A 96 5.12 8.54 -0.13
N ASP A 97 4.03 9.20 0.25
CA ASP A 97 3.87 9.84 1.56
C ASP A 97 3.97 8.82 2.69
N LEU A 98 3.23 7.70 2.59
CA LEU A 98 3.33 6.62 3.57
C LEU A 98 4.77 6.10 3.70
N LEU A 99 5.48 5.87 2.59
CA LEU A 99 6.88 5.40 2.66
C LEU A 99 7.83 6.47 3.23
N ALA A 100 7.59 7.74 2.96
CA ALA A 100 8.37 8.85 3.48
C ALA A 100 8.20 9.02 5.00
N ALA A 101 7.03 8.70 5.53
CA ALA A 101 6.74 8.67 6.96
C ALA A 101 7.44 7.53 7.73
N ALA A 102 8.17 6.64 7.03
CA ALA A 102 8.91 5.51 7.59
C ALA A 102 8.11 4.64 8.59
N PRO A 103 6.95 4.09 8.18
CA PRO A 103 6.07 3.33 9.04
C PRO A 103 6.70 1.97 9.40
N PRO A 104 6.19 1.29 10.45
CA PRO A 104 6.58 -0.08 10.75
C PRO A 104 6.31 -1.04 9.57
N ASP A 105 7.16 -2.07 9.42
CA ASP A 105 7.03 -3.09 8.35
C ASP A 105 5.63 -3.71 8.27
N ALA A 106 4.98 -3.93 9.41
CA ALA A 106 3.62 -4.47 9.49
C ALA A 106 2.60 -3.59 8.72
N VAL A 107 2.73 -2.26 8.83
CA VAL A 107 1.84 -1.31 8.14
C VAL A 107 2.04 -1.39 6.63
N THR A 108 3.30 -1.48 6.17
CA THR A 108 3.58 -1.63 4.73
C THR A 108 3.11 -2.97 4.17
N THR A 109 3.19 -4.04 4.97
CA THR A 109 2.70 -5.37 4.61
C THR A 109 1.17 -5.39 4.48
N GLU A 110 0.46 -4.80 5.44
CA GLU A 110 -1.00 -4.67 5.39
C GLU A 110 -1.44 -3.77 4.23
N ALA A 111 -0.75 -2.66 4.00
CA ALA A 111 -1.02 -1.78 2.87
C ALA A 111 -0.86 -2.50 1.53
N ALA A 112 0.19 -3.33 1.38
CA ALA A 112 0.39 -4.11 0.17
C ALA A 112 -0.74 -5.14 -0.03
N ALA A 113 -1.17 -5.83 1.03
CA ALA A 113 -2.29 -6.76 0.98
C ALA A 113 -3.61 -6.05 0.59
N ASP A 114 -3.86 -4.84 1.11
CA ASP A 114 -5.01 -4.01 0.71
C ASP A 114 -4.96 -3.66 -0.79
N VAL A 115 -3.80 -3.26 -1.31
CA VAL A 115 -3.62 -2.94 -2.74
C VAL A 115 -3.88 -4.18 -3.59
N GLU A 116 -3.36 -5.35 -3.21
CA GLU A 116 -3.59 -6.59 -3.94
C GLU A 116 -5.04 -7.04 -3.92
N ALA A 117 -5.72 -6.94 -2.79
CA ALA A 117 -7.13 -7.29 -2.66
C ALA A 117 -8.00 -6.43 -3.59
N VAL A 118 -7.77 -5.12 -3.60
CA VAL A 118 -8.48 -4.22 -4.53
C VAL A 118 -8.10 -4.55 -5.97
N ARG A 119 -6.81 -4.72 -6.27
CA ARG A 119 -6.34 -5.07 -7.63
C ARG A 119 -7.03 -6.33 -8.16
N ALA A 120 -7.16 -7.37 -7.33
CA ALA A 120 -7.85 -8.61 -7.68
C ALA A 120 -9.33 -8.39 -7.97
N ALA A 121 -10.02 -7.57 -7.17
CA ALA A 121 -11.42 -7.21 -7.39
C ALA A 121 -11.66 -6.37 -8.66
N LEU A 122 -10.60 -5.79 -9.24
CA LEU A 122 -10.64 -5.01 -10.49
C LEU A 122 -10.39 -5.85 -11.76
N SER A 123 -10.02 -7.13 -11.62
CA SER A 123 -9.81 -8.05 -12.74
C SER A 123 -11.08 -8.34 -13.53
#